data_AF-A0A520P2L5-F1
#
_entry.id   AF-A0A520P2L5-F1
#
_cell.length_a   1.000
_cell.length_b   1.000
_cell.length_c   1.000
_cell.angle_alpha   90.00
_cell.angle_beta   90.00
_cell.angle_gamma   90.00
#
_symmetry.space_group_name_H-M   'P 1'
#
loop_
_entity.id
_entity.type
_entity.pdbx_description
1 polymer ?
#
loop_
_entity_poly.entity_id
_entity_poly.type
_entity_poly.pdbx_seq_one_letter_code
_entity_poly.pdbx_strand_id
1 'polypeptide(L)'
;MEHEVMGNYELQLQIYTLATSYWFNLDSEEKYNEKFGGVLYLFLRGIGEKSASSGDSANSANEGVYFKRPSWTELKAYETRLSLEKY
;
A
#
# COMPACT_ATOMS: atom_id res chain seq x y z
N MET A 1 8.13 -16.85 -8.91
CA MET A 1 8.40 -15.50 -9.45
C MET A 1 7.28 -14.50 -9.18
N GLU A 2 6.14 -14.49 -9.89
CA GLU A 2 5.11 -13.45 -9.69
C GLU A 2 4.52 -13.43 -8.26
N HIS A 3 4.19 -14.59 -7.70
CA HIS A 3 3.70 -14.72 -6.32
C HIS A 3 4.72 -14.28 -5.26
N GLU A 4 6.01 -14.51 -5.48
CA GLU A 4 7.07 -14.07 -4.56
C GLU A 4 7.27 -12.55 -4.61
N VAL A 5 7.19 -11.97 -5.82
CA VAL A 5 7.25 -10.52 -6.01
C VAL A 5 6.06 -9.84 -5.32
N MET A 6 4.85 -10.37 -5.49
CA MET A 6 3.66 -9.86 -4.80
C MET A 6 3.77 -9.98 -3.27
N GLY A 7 4.26 -11.13 -2.77
CA GLY A 7 4.48 -11.34 -1.34
C GLY A 7 5.48 -10.34 -0.75
N ASN A 8 6.56 -10.05 -1.47
CA ASN A 8 7.56 -9.07 -1.05
C ASN A 8 7.01 -7.64 -1.00
N TYR A 9 6.18 -7.24 -1.97
CA TYR A 9 5.55 -5.92 -1.95
C TYR A 9 4.53 -5.79 -0.82
N GLU A 10 3.74 -6.84 -0.56
CA GLU A 10 2.79 -6.84 0.55
C GLU A 10 3.52 -6.74 1.90
N LEU A 11 4.63 -7.48 2.09
CA LEU A 11 5.45 -7.36 3.30
C LEU A 11 6.01 -5.94 3.48
N GLN A 12 6.55 -5.34 2.42
CA GLN A 12 7.04 -3.96 2.45
C GLN A 12 5.92 -2.98 2.82
N LEU A 13 4.74 -3.13 2.24
CA LEU A 13 3.58 -2.28 2.52
C LEU A 13 3.27 -2.30 4.01
N GLN A 14 3.25 -3.49 4.60
CA GLN A 14 2.90 -3.69 6.01
C GLN A 14 3.95 -3.07 6.93
N ILE A 15 5.24 -3.30 6.65
CA ILE A 15 6.35 -2.71 7.42
C ILE A 15 6.32 -1.18 7.33
N TYR A 16 6.18 -0.62 6.13
CA TYR A 16 6.19 0.84 5.96
C TYR A 16 4.94 1.51 6.54
N THR A 17 3.77 0.88 6.44
CA THR A 17 2.54 1.40 7.06
C THR A 17 2.69 1.46 8.59
N LEU A 18 3.24 0.40 9.21
CA LEU A 18 3.52 0.39 10.65
C LEU A 18 4.57 1.42 11.03
N ALA A 19 5.73 1.41 10.40
CA ALA A 19 6.84 2.31 10.71
C ALA A 19 6.40 3.79 10.61
N THR A 20 5.64 4.13 9.56
CA THR A 20 5.08 5.48 9.38
C THR A 20 4.08 5.82 10.49
N SER A 21 3.18 4.89 10.83
CA SER A 21 2.22 5.10 11.91
C SER A 21 2.89 5.34 13.26
N TYR A 22 3.94 4.58 13.59
CA TYR A 22 4.73 4.81 14.81
C TYR A 22 5.50 6.14 14.75
N TRP A 23 6.16 6.43 13.63
CA TRP A 23 6.97 7.65 13.47
C TRP A 23 6.14 8.92 13.70
N PHE A 24 4.91 8.94 13.17
CA PHE A 24 4.00 10.07 13.32
C PHE A 24 3.10 9.98 14.57
N ASN A 25 3.34 9.01 15.45
CA ASN A 25 2.56 8.77 16.67
C ASN A 25 1.04 8.69 16.40
N LEU A 26 0.67 7.93 15.37
CA LEU A 26 -0.71 7.60 15.02
C LEU A 26 -1.21 6.46 15.92
N ASP A 27 -1.38 6.78 17.20
CA ASP A 27 -1.65 5.85 18.30
C ASP A 27 -3.14 5.56 18.54
N SER A 28 -4.04 6.22 17.81
CA SER A 28 -5.49 5.98 17.85
C SER A 28 -6.09 5.83 16.46
N GLU A 29 -7.22 5.12 16.36
CA GLU A 29 -7.98 4.96 15.13
C GLU A 29 -8.39 6.32 14.53
N GLU A 30 -8.81 7.26 15.37
CA GLU A 30 -9.21 8.60 14.94
C GLU A 30 -8.05 9.35 14.30
N LYS A 31 -6.88 9.41 14.97
CA LYS A 31 -5.68 10.07 14.43
C LYS A 31 -5.21 9.40 13.15
N TYR A 32 -5.22 8.08 13.11
CA TYR A 32 -4.82 7.34 11.92
C TYR A 32 -5.76 7.64 10.74
N ASN A 33 -7.07 7.61 10.95
CA ASN A 33 -8.05 7.90 9.91
C ASN A 33 -8.00 9.37 9.45
N GLU A 34 -7.67 10.30 10.34
CA GLU A 34 -7.54 11.73 10.01
C GLU A 34 -6.22 12.05 9.27
N LYS A 35 -5.10 11.40 9.64
CA LYS A 35 -3.75 11.78 9.17
C LYS A 35 -3.13 10.83 8.16
N PHE A 36 -3.48 9.54 8.18
CA PHE A 36 -2.89 8.56 7.27
C PHE A 36 -3.68 8.47 5.96
N GLY A 37 -3.06 8.95 4.88
CA GLY A 37 -3.66 8.99 3.54
C GLY A 37 -3.61 7.68 2.77
N GLY A 38 -2.79 6.71 3.20
CA GLY A 38 -2.55 5.46 2.48
C GLY A 38 -1.16 5.36 1.88
N VAL A 39 -0.97 4.36 1.03
CA VAL A 39 0.31 3.96 0.42
C VAL A 39 0.16 3.97 -1.09
N LEU A 40 1.14 4.55 -1.78
CA LEU A 40 1.26 4.57 -3.24
C LEU A 40 2.50 3.78 -3.66
N TYR A 41 2.29 2.80 -4.55
CA TYR A 41 3.35 2.13 -5.27
C TYR A 41 3.36 2.63 -6.72
N LEU A 42 4.51 3.15 -7.14
CA LEU A 42 4.74 3.68 -8.48
C LEU A 42 5.62 2.70 -9.26
N PHE A 43 5.01 1.98 -10.19
CA PHE A 43 5.71 1.11 -11.14
C PHE A 43 6.19 1.96 -12.30
N LEU A 44 7.43 2.46 -12.19
CA LEU A 44 8.01 3.44 -13.10
C LEU A 44 7.90 3.08 -14.60
N ARG A 45 7.90 1.79 -14.93
CA ARG A 45 7.77 1.34 -16.33
C ARG A 45 6.37 1.53 -16.92
N GLY A 46 5.32 1.47 -16.09
CA GLY A 46 3.94 1.65 -16.55
C GLY A 46 3.44 3.10 -16.53
N ILE A 47 4.19 4.01 -15.89
CA ILE A 47 3.79 5.42 -15.80
C ILE A 47 4.01 6.11 -17.15
N GLY A 48 2.93 6.60 -17.76
CA GLY A 48 2.97 7.34 -19.01
C GLY A 48 2.87 6.48 -20.27
N GLU A 49 2.73 5.16 -20.12
CA GLU A 49 2.19 4.33 -21.20
C GLU A 49 0.72 4.76 -21.38
N LYS A 50 0.43 5.51 -22.45
CA LYS A 50 -0.96 5.63 -22.92
C LYS A 50 -1.23 4.29 -23.58
N SER A 51 -2.01 3.41 -22.95
CA SER A 51 -2.59 2.26 -23.62
C SER A 51 -3.15 2.67 -24.99
N ALA A 52 -2.43 2.34 -26.06
CA ALA A 52 -2.77 2.70 -27.43
C ALA A 52 -3.91 1.83 -28.00
N SER A 53 -4.60 1.08 -27.14
CA SER A 53 -5.57 0.08 -27.56
C SER A 53 -6.57 -0.25 -26.44
N SER A 54 -7.64 0.55 -26.33
CA SER A 54 -9.00 0.05 -26.05
C SER A 54 -9.96 1.24 -25.93
N GLY A 55 -10.87 1.34 -26.89
CA GLY A 55 -11.92 2.35 -26.90
C GLY A 55 -13.00 2.08 -25.87
N ASP A 56 -12.70 2.36 -24.60
CA ASP A 56 -13.69 2.62 -23.55
C ASP A 56 -13.10 3.64 -22.55
N SER A 57 -13.40 4.91 -22.83
CA SER A 57 -12.88 6.10 -22.14
C SER A 57 -13.54 6.31 -20.77
N ALA A 58 -13.14 5.50 -19.77
CA ALA A 58 -13.42 5.84 -18.37
C ALA A 58 -12.32 5.49 -17.35
N ASN A 59 -11.31 4.66 -17.70
CA ASN A 59 -10.32 4.18 -16.71
C ASN A 59 -8.84 4.19 -17.18
N SER A 60 -8.48 4.96 -18.21
CA SER A 60 -7.12 4.98 -18.79
C SER A 60 -6.08 5.83 -18.05
N ALA A 61 -6.35 6.28 -16.81
CA ALA A 61 -5.50 7.24 -16.09
C ALA A 61 -4.48 6.61 -15.11
N ASN A 62 -4.52 5.29 -14.88
CA ASN A 62 -3.85 4.67 -13.72
C ASN A 62 -2.88 3.52 -14.07
N GLU A 63 -2.37 3.42 -15.30
CA GLU A 63 -1.33 2.44 -15.61
C GLU A 63 -0.05 2.73 -14.80
N GLY A 64 0.46 1.71 -14.12
CA GLY A 64 1.67 1.81 -13.30
C GLY A 64 1.50 2.43 -11.91
N VAL A 65 0.29 2.75 -11.45
CA VAL A 65 0.05 3.27 -10.09
C VAL A 65 -0.84 2.32 -9.29
N TYR A 66 -0.34 1.83 -8.16
CA TYR A 66 -1.13 1.06 -7.19
C TYR A 66 -1.33 1.86 -5.90
N PHE A 67 -2.56 1.98 -5.46
CA PHE A 67 -2.93 2.66 -4.22
C PHE A 67 -3.62 1.70 -3.27
N LYS A 68 -3.21 1.71 -2.01
CA LYS A 68 -3.87 0.97 -0.91
C LYS A 68 -3.92 1.86 0.32
N ARG A 69 -5.10 1.95 0.95
CA ARG A 69 -5.28 2.60 2.24
C ARG A 69 -5.70 1.54 3.26
N PRO A 70 -4.73 0.95 4.00
CA PRO A 70 -5.06 0.03 5.08
C PRO A 70 -5.93 0.71 6.12
N SER A 71 -6.99 0.03 6.54
CA SER A 71 -7.80 0.39 7.70
C SER A 71 -7.00 0.27 8.99
N TRP A 72 -7.52 0.86 10.07
CA TRP A 72 -6.94 0.70 11.40
C TRP A 72 -6.88 -0.78 11.84
N THR A 73 -7.93 -1.55 11.54
CA THR A 73 -7.96 -3.00 11.81
C THR A 73 -6.86 -3.75 11.07
N GLU A 74 -6.62 -3.42 9.79
CA GLU A 74 -5.52 -4.01 9.02
C GLU A 74 -4.16 -3.63 9.60
N LEU A 75 -3.97 -2.37 10.03
CA LEU A 75 -2.74 -1.93 10.70
C LEU A 75 -2.45 -2.78 11.95
N LYS A 76 -3.45 -2.99 12.82
CA LYS A 76 -3.31 -3.83 14.02
C LYS A 76 -3.04 -5.30 13.68
N ALA A 77 -3.63 -5.80 12.60
CA ALA A 77 -3.36 -7.14 12.10
C ALA A 77 -1.91 -7.26 11.57
N TYR A 78 -1.39 -6.24 10.91
CA TYR A 78 0.01 -6.20 10.46
C TYR A 78 0.98 -6.24 11.65
N GLU A 79 0.74 -5.44 12.68
CA GLU A 79 1.53 -5.44 13.92
C GLU A 79 1.53 -6.82 14.59
N THR A 80 0.35 -7.43 14.71
CA THR A 80 0.20 -8.77 15.30
C THR A 80 0.99 -9.81 14.52
N ARG A 81 0.85 -9.83 13.19
CA ARG A 81 1.56 -10.81 12.35
C ARG A 81 3.09 -10.62 12.41
N LEU A 82 3.57 -9.39 12.29
CA LEU A 82 5.01 -9.10 12.28
C LEU A 82 5.67 -9.26 13.66
N SER A 83 4.91 -9.08 14.74
CA SER A 83 5.40 -9.35 16.11
C SER A 83 5.42 -10.85 16.45
N LEU A 84 4.69 -11.70 15.72
CA LEU A 84 4.71 -13.16 15.84
C LEU A 84 5.80 -13.81 14.99
N GLU A 85 6.29 -13.14 13.93
CA GLU A 85 7.42 -13.57 13.10
C GLU A 85 8.79 -13.37 13.79
N LYS A 86 8.86 -13.36 15.13
CA LYS A 86 10.13 -13.22 15.86
C LYS A 86 11.14 -14.27 15.40
N TYR A 87 12.23 -13.76 14.83
CA TYR A 87 13.52 -14.42 14.61
C TYR A 87 14.04 -15.12 15.86
#